data_AF-A0A950MWW6-F1
#
_entry.id   AF-A0A950MWW6-F1
#
_cell.length_a   1.000
_cell.length_b   1.000
_cell.length_c   1.000
_cell.angle_alpha   90.00
_cell.angle_beta   90.00
_cell.angle_gamma   90.00
#
_symmetry.space_group_name_H-M   'P 1'
#
loop_
_entity.id
_entity.type
_entity.pdbx_description
1 polymer ?
#
loop_
_entity_poly.entity_id
_entity_poly.type
_entity_poly.pdbx_seq_one_letter_code
_entity_poly.pdbx_strand_id
1 'polypeptide(L)'
;MSRFILAIFAAIVLFGAPALAAEIKVFSAGAIEPGLVRAIEAFKRASGYTVKVEFNTAPQLASRLAAGDVADVLIAPPAALDQQVKDGKVAADGRMTVGRVGAGVVMRADLPAPDISTTAA
;
A
#
# COMPACT_ATOMS: atom_id res chain seq x y z
N MET A 1 -7.40 -46.57 -27.94
CA MET A 1 -7.84 -45.16 -28.11
C MET A 1 -8.44 -44.54 -26.84
N SER A 2 -9.37 -45.20 -26.14
CA SER A 2 -10.10 -44.61 -24.99
C SER A 2 -9.22 -44.13 -23.83
N ARG A 3 -8.13 -44.84 -23.51
CA ARG A 3 -7.20 -44.48 -22.42
C ARG A 3 -6.36 -43.23 -22.73
N PHE A 4 -6.08 -42.99 -24.01
CA PHE A 4 -5.30 -41.83 -24.46
C PHE A 4 -6.15 -40.55 -24.42
N ILE A 5 -7.43 -40.64 -24.78
CA ILE A 5 -8.39 -39.54 -24.70
C ILE A 5 -8.64 -39.15 -23.23
N LEU A 6 -8.76 -40.12 -22.33
CA LEU A 6 -8.94 -39.87 -20.90
C LEU A 6 -7.73 -39.15 -20.26
N ALA A 7 -6.51 -39.51 -20.69
CA ALA A 7 -5.28 -38.89 -20.20
C ALA A 7 -5.13 -37.44 -20.69
N ILE A 8 -5.52 -37.15 -21.94
CA ILE A 8 -5.51 -35.78 -22.48
C ILE A 8 -6.55 -34.91 -21.78
N PHE A 9 -7.74 -35.45 -21.50
CA PHE A 9 -8.79 -34.72 -20.78
C PHE A 9 -8.37 -34.39 -19.34
N ALA A 10 -7.72 -35.33 -18.64
CA ALA A 10 -7.17 -35.09 -17.31
C ALA A 10 -6.06 -34.03 -17.31
N ALA A 11 -5.19 -34.01 -18.32
CA ALA A 11 -4.12 -33.02 -18.45
C ALA A 11 -4.65 -31.60 -18.68
N ILE A 12 -5.75 -31.45 -19.43
CA ILE A 12 -6.40 -30.14 -19.68
C ILE A 12 -7.05 -29.58 -18.41
N VAL A 13 -7.65 -30.45 -17.58
CA VAL A 13 -8.25 -30.02 -16.30
C VAL A 13 -7.19 -29.57 -15.28
N LEU A 14 -6.00 -30.18 -15.29
CA LEU A 14 -4.88 -29.76 -14.44
C LEU A 14 -4.23 -28.43 -14.87
N PHE A 15 -4.30 -28.08 -16.16
CA PHE A 15 -3.79 -26.79 -16.68
C PHE A 15 -4.81 -25.64 -16.58
N GLY A 16 -6.07 -25.93 -16.27
CA GLY A 16 -7.17 -24.97 -16.20
C GLY A 16 -7.44 -24.38 -14.82
N ALA A 17 -6.61 -24.65 -13.80
CA ALA A 17 -6.79 -24.03 -12.50
C ALA A 17 -6.72 -22.50 -12.65
N PRO A 18 -7.75 -21.74 -12.22
CA PRO A 18 -7.67 -20.29 -12.23
C PRO A 18 -6.46 -19.91 -11.38
N ALA A 19 -5.52 -19.17 -11.96
CA ALA A 19 -4.45 -18.57 -11.20
C ALA A 19 -5.13 -17.71 -10.12
N LEU A 20 -5.08 -18.15 -8.87
CA LEU A 20 -5.46 -17.33 -7.72
C LEU A 20 -4.50 -16.15 -7.74
N ALA A 21 -4.94 -15.02 -8.31
CA ALA A 21 -4.16 -13.80 -8.29
C ALA A 21 -3.96 -13.43 -6.82
N ALA A 22 -2.72 -13.57 -6.33
CA ALA A 22 -2.38 -13.28 -4.95
C ALA A 22 -2.78 -11.82 -4.65
N GLU A 23 -3.50 -11.62 -3.55
CA GLU A 23 -3.85 -10.29 -3.06
C GLU A 23 -2.67 -9.73 -2.26
N ILE A 24 -2.18 -8.55 -2.64
CA ILE A 24 -1.10 -7.84 -1.97
C ILE A 24 -1.73 -6.90 -0.94
N LYS A 25 -1.38 -7.05 0.34
CA LYS A 25 -1.87 -6.22 1.43
C LYS A 25 -0.93 -5.04 1.67
N VAL A 26 -1.48 -3.83 1.62
CA VAL A 26 -0.72 -2.58 1.76
C VAL A 26 -1.26 -1.77 2.92
N PHE A 27 -0.36 -1.36 3.81
CA PHE A 27 -0.63 -0.35 4.83
C PHE A 27 -0.07 0.99 4.38
N SER A 28 -0.90 2.03 4.39
CA SER A 28 -0.50 3.33 3.83
C SER A 28 -0.95 4.52 4.69
N ALA A 29 -0.09 5.53 4.79
CA ALA A 29 -0.45 6.82 5.31
C ALA A 29 -1.40 7.55 4.35
N GLY A 30 -2.47 8.16 4.88
CA GLY A 30 -3.55 8.72 4.05
C GLY A 30 -3.16 9.85 3.08
N ALA A 31 -2.07 10.57 3.32
CA ALA A 31 -1.73 11.75 2.51
C ALA A 31 -1.42 11.44 1.03
N ILE A 32 -1.05 10.19 0.70
CA ILE A 32 -0.75 9.78 -0.68
C ILE A 32 -1.93 9.08 -1.38
N GLU A 33 -3.06 8.89 -0.69
CA GLU A 33 -4.21 8.10 -1.15
C GLU A 33 -4.65 8.43 -2.59
N PRO A 34 -4.83 9.70 -2.99
CA PRO A 34 -5.28 10.01 -4.35
C PRO A 34 -4.32 9.51 -5.44
N GLY A 35 -3.01 9.52 -5.16
CA GLY A 35 -1.99 9.01 -6.07
C GLY A 35 -1.92 7.48 -6.04
N LEU A 36 -1.97 6.89 -4.84
CA LEU A 36 -1.83 5.45 -4.64
C LEU A 36 -3.00 4.67 -5.25
N VAL A 37 -4.24 5.15 -5.11
CA VAL A 37 -5.41 4.49 -5.71
C VAL A 37 -5.25 4.37 -7.24
N ARG A 38 -4.80 5.45 -7.90
CA ARG A 38 -4.54 5.42 -9.35
C ARG A 38 -3.41 4.46 -9.72
N ALA A 39 -2.35 4.40 -8.92
CA ALA A 39 -1.24 3.47 -9.13
C ALA A 39 -1.67 2.01 -8.96
N ILE A 40 -2.51 1.71 -7.96
CA ILE A 40 -3.08 0.38 -7.72
C ILE A 40 -3.93 -0.07 -8.92
N GLU A 41 -4.77 0.81 -9.45
CA GLU A 41 -5.57 0.48 -10.64
C GLU A 41 -4.71 0.21 -11.87
N ALA A 42 -3.68 1.03 -12.10
CA ALA A 42 -2.74 0.83 -13.20
C ALA A 42 -1.98 -0.49 -13.05
N PHE A 43 -1.52 -0.80 -11.83
CA PHE A 43 -0.86 -2.06 -11.50
C PHE A 43 -1.78 -3.25 -11.77
N LYS A 44 -3.02 -3.21 -11.29
CA LYS A 44 -4.01 -4.28 -11.53
C LYS A 44 -4.23 -4.54 -13.03
N ARG A 45 -4.35 -3.49 -13.84
CA ARG A 45 -4.49 -3.62 -15.31
C ARG A 45 -3.26 -4.24 -15.97
N ALA A 46 -2.06 -3.88 -15.50
CA ALA A 46 -0.81 -4.34 -16.10
C ALA A 46 -0.42 -5.76 -15.67
N SER A 47 -0.71 -6.14 -14.42
CA SER A 47 -0.19 -7.38 -13.81
C SER A 47 -1.26 -8.43 -13.55
N GLY A 48 -2.53 -8.05 -13.46
CA GLY A 48 -3.63 -8.93 -13.04
C GLY A 48 -3.70 -9.17 -11.52
N TYR A 49 -2.70 -8.75 -10.74
CA TYR A 49 -2.72 -8.87 -9.28
C TYR A 49 -3.61 -7.82 -8.64
N THR A 50 -4.22 -8.19 -7.51
CA THR A 50 -5.07 -7.29 -6.74
C THR A 50 -4.28 -6.74 -5.55
N VAL A 51 -4.51 -5.47 -5.23
CA VAL A 51 -3.92 -4.81 -4.07
C VAL A 51 -5.04 -4.37 -3.15
N LYS A 52 -4.97 -4.79 -1.89
CA LYS A 52 -5.85 -4.34 -0.82
C LYS A 52 -5.09 -3.35 0.06
N VAL A 53 -5.49 -2.09 -0.02
CA VAL A 53 -4.88 -1.00 0.74
C VAL A 53 -5.74 -0.60 1.92
N GLU A 54 -5.10 -0.40 3.08
CA GLU A 54 -5.72 0.16 4.27
C GLU A 54 -5.02 1.48 4.63
N PHE A 55 -5.79 2.58 4.66
CA PHE A 55 -5.30 3.90 4.98
C PHE A 55 -5.50 4.20 6.47
N ASN A 56 -4.42 4.59 7.15
CA ASN A 56 -4.45 5.00 8.55
C ASN A 56 -3.46 6.14 8.79
N THR A 57 -3.51 6.77 9.96
CA THR A 57 -2.48 7.72 10.37
C THR A 57 -1.19 6.97 10.75
N ALA A 58 -0.03 7.65 10.69
CA ALA A 58 1.24 7.01 11.04
C ALA A 58 1.25 6.39 12.46
N PRO A 59 0.67 7.04 13.51
CA PRO A 59 0.54 6.41 14.82
C PRO A 59 -0.33 5.15 14.81
N GLN A 60 -1.46 5.17 14.09
CA GLN A 60 -2.34 4.01 13.97
C GLN A 60 -1.63 2.83 13.29
N LEU A 61 -0.88 3.08 12.22
CA LEU A 61 -0.09 2.04 11.55
C LEU A 61 0.95 1.42 12.49
N ALA A 62 1.65 2.24 13.27
CA ALA A 62 2.60 1.75 14.26
C ALA A 62 1.91 0.87 15.33
N SER A 63 0.73 1.29 15.83
CA SER A 63 -0.05 0.47 16.77
C SER A 63 -0.46 -0.88 16.19
N ARG A 64 -0.85 -0.92 14.91
CA ARG A 64 -1.23 -2.18 14.24
C ARG A 64 -0.04 -3.12 14.06
N LEU A 65 1.10 -2.61 13.61
CA LEU A 65 2.33 -3.40 13.48
C LEU A 65 2.84 -3.90 14.84
N ALA A 66 2.68 -3.09 15.89
CA ALA A 66 2.97 -3.50 17.27
C ALA A 66 2.04 -4.62 17.73
N ALA A 67 0.75 -4.56 17.38
CA ALA A 67 -0.25 -5.59 17.69
C ALA A 67 -0.08 -6.90 16.87
N GLY A 68 0.83 -6.92 15.89
CA GLY A 68 1.12 -8.10 15.08
C GLY A 68 0.34 -8.18 13.78
N ASP A 69 -0.36 -7.11 13.38
CA ASP A 69 -0.93 -7.04 12.04
C ASP A 69 0.20 -7.09 11.00
N VAL A 70 -0.01 -7.90 9.97
CA VAL A 70 0.94 -8.07 8.86
C VAL A 70 0.41 -7.38 7.61
N ALA A 71 1.32 -6.74 6.87
CA ALA A 71 1.12 -6.24 5.52
C ALA A 71 2.38 -6.54 4.69
N ASP A 72 2.21 -6.70 3.38
CA ASP A 72 3.32 -6.95 2.45
C ASP A 72 4.11 -5.68 2.15
N VAL A 73 3.43 -4.52 2.16
CA VAL A 73 4.03 -3.22 1.91
C VAL A 73 3.56 -2.21 2.94
N LEU A 74 4.49 -1.46 3.51
CA LEU A 74 4.21 -0.29 4.33
C LEU A 74 4.63 0.98 3.59
N ILE A 75 3.71 1.93 3.44
CA ILE A 75 3.99 3.26 2.89
C ILE A 75 3.72 4.29 3.97
N ALA A 76 4.78 4.88 4.52
CA ALA A 76 4.70 5.85 5.60
C ALA A 76 5.78 6.94 5.46
N PRO A 77 5.66 8.06 6.18
CA PRO A 77 6.71 9.07 6.22
C PRO A 77 8.05 8.50 6.70
N PRO A 78 9.20 9.05 6.28
CA PRO A 78 10.52 8.52 6.60
C PRO A 78 10.74 8.23 8.08
N ALA A 79 10.38 9.15 8.98
CA ALA A 79 10.55 8.96 10.42
C ALA A 79 9.72 7.80 10.99
N ALA A 80 8.52 7.56 10.47
CA ALA A 80 7.69 6.44 10.89
C ALA A 80 8.28 5.12 10.40
N LEU A 81 8.76 5.06 9.15
CA LEU A 81 9.46 3.90 8.60
C LEU A 81 10.73 3.58 9.39
N ASP A 82 11.55 4.59 9.72
CA ASP A 82 12.78 4.40 10.51
C ASP A 82 12.49 3.72 11.84
N GLN A 83 11.41 4.12 12.51
CA GLN A 83 11.00 3.51 13.76
C GLN A 83 10.57 2.05 13.57
N GLN A 84 9.76 1.76 12.54
CA GLN A 84 9.31 0.37 12.29
C GLN A 84 10.46 -0.57 11.90
N VAL A 85 11.50 -0.06 11.24
CA VAL A 85 12.72 -0.82 10.96
C VAL A 85 13.49 -1.09 12.26
N LYS A 86 13.67 -0.08 13.13
CA LYS A 86 14.31 -0.26 14.45
C LYS A 86 13.57 -1.28 15.32
N ASP A 87 12.24 -1.28 15.25
CA ASP A 87 11.38 -2.20 16.01
C ASP A 87 11.31 -3.60 15.38
N GLY A 88 12.02 -3.85 14.28
CA GLY A 88 12.04 -5.14 13.58
C GLY A 88 10.71 -5.51 12.90
N LYS A 89 9.81 -4.54 12.70
CA LYS A 89 8.49 -4.73 12.08
C LYS A 89 8.54 -4.65 10.56
N VAL A 90 9.56 -4.00 10.02
CA VAL A 90 9.79 -3.84 8.57
C VAL A 90 11.23 -4.18 8.27
N ALA A 91 11.45 -4.86 7.15
CA ALA A 91 12.79 -5.20 6.69
C ALA A 91 13.58 -3.93 6.36
N ALA A 92 14.89 -3.92 6.64
CA ALA A 92 15.74 -2.77 6.35
C ALA A 92 16.04 -2.62 4.85
N ASP A 93 16.00 -3.74 4.12
CA ASP A 93 16.11 -3.82 2.67
C ASP A 93 14.77 -3.50 1.98
N GLY A 94 14.85 -3.09 0.71
CA GLY A 94 13.66 -2.79 -0.09
C GLY A 94 13.01 -1.43 0.14
N ARG A 95 13.61 -0.56 0.98
CA ARG A 95 13.13 0.82 1.15
C ARG A 95 13.30 1.65 -0.12
N MET A 96 12.21 2.31 -0.53
CA MET A 96 12.22 3.22 -1.66
C MET A 96 11.39 4.47 -1.39
N THR A 97 11.88 5.64 -1.81
CA THR A 97 11.10 6.88 -1.83
C THR A 97 10.16 6.86 -3.04
N VAL A 98 8.85 6.87 -2.80
CA VAL A 98 7.82 6.83 -3.85
C VAL A 98 7.27 8.20 -4.24
N GLY A 99 7.57 9.24 -3.47
CA GLY A 99 7.08 10.60 -3.75
C GLY A 99 7.27 11.56 -2.59
N ARG A 100 6.64 12.75 -2.71
CA ARG A 100 6.64 13.81 -1.70
C ARG A 100 5.21 14.30 -1.49
N VAL A 101 4.87 14.61 -0.24
CA VAL A 101 3.64 15.29 0.13
C VAL A 101 3.99 16.71 0.57
N GLY A 102 3.24 17.71 0.09
CA GLY A 102 3.36 19.10 0.54
C GLY A 102 2.56 19.33 1.82
N ALA A 103 3.08 20.15 2.72
CA ALA A 103 2.34 20.67 3.87
C ALA A 103 1.89 22.10 3.56
N GLY A 104 0.68 22.47 3.98
CA GLY A 104 0.13 23.80 3.79
C GLY A 104 -0.80 24.20 4.92
N VAL A 105 -0.93 25.52 5.15
CA VAL A 105 -1.92 26.08 6.06
C VAL A 105 -3.23 26.22 5.30
N VAL A 106 -4.30 25.65 5.85
CA VAL A 106 -5.64 25.76 5.28
C VAL A 106 -6.57 26.40 6.29
N MET A 107 -7.54 27.14 5.79
CA MET A 107 -8.52 27.88 6.58
C MET A 107 -9.89 27.79 5.93
N ARG A 108 -10.94 28.12 6.69
CA ARG A 108 -12.27 28.28 6.11
C ARG A 108 -12.28 29.50 5.20
N ALA A 109 -12.95 29.39 4.06
CA ALA A 109 -12.95 30.43 3.03
C ALA A 109 -13.61 31.76 3.46
N ASP A 110 -14.44 31.73 4.50
CA ASP A 110 -15.17 32.89 5.05
C ASP A 110 -14.43 33.59 6.20
N LEU A 111 -13.24 33.14 6.57
CA LEU A 111 -12.43 33.77 7.60
C LEU A 111 -11.34 34.67 6.98
N PRO A 112 -10.82 35.68 7.72
CA PRO A 112 -9.64 36.44 7.30
C PRO A 112 -8.40 35.55 7.24
N ALA A 113 -7.56 35.75 6.22
CA ALA A 113 -6.34 34.97 6.03
C ALA A 113 -5.38 35.12 7.24
N PRO A 114 -4.81 34.03 7.76
CA PRO A 114 -3.80 34.13 8.81
C PRO A 114 -2.58 34.87 8.26
N ASP A 115 -2.05 35.80 9.04
CA ASP A 115 -0.77 36.42 8.73
C ASP A 115 0.34 35.37 8.92
N ILE A 116 1.00 35.01 7.82
CA ILE A 116 2.10 34.04 7.77
C ILE A 116 3.43 34.71 7.40
N SER A 117 3.53 36.04 7.56
CA SER A 117 4.74 36.81 7.23
C SER A 117 5.89 36.59 8.22
N THR A 118 5.63 35.99 9.38
CA THR A 118 6.63 35.73 10.43
C THR A 118 6.56 34.29 10.92
N THR A 119 7.70 33.75 11.38
CA THR A 119 7.82 32.39 11.95
C THR A 119 7.79 32.38 13.48
N ALA A 120 7.43 33.50 14.12
CA ALA A 120 7.35 33.59 15.57
C ALA A 120 6.18 32.73 16.07
N ALA A 121 6.49 31.79 16.96
CA ALA A 121 5.53 30.90 17.60
C ALA A 121 4.75 31.60 18.72
#